data_AF-A0AAD6CHU5-F1
#
_entry.id   AF-A0AAD6CHU5-F1
#
_cell.length_a   1.000
_cell.length_b   1.000
_cell.length_c   1.000
_cell.angle_alpha   90.00
_cell.angle_beta   90.00
_cell.angle_gamma   90.00
#
_symmetry.space_group_name_H-M   'P 1'
#
loop_
_entity.id
_entity.type
_entity.pdbx_description
1 polymer ?
#
loop_
_entity_poly.entity_id
_entity_poly.type
_entity_poly.pdbx_seq_one_letter_code
_entity_poly.pdbx_strand_id
1 'polypeptide(L)'
;MSFNPSNVHLIEVENNRDLVATLKDEELGLRIDRIDLNKYLGYYDGAFKWDRKGFSEYCKSLHFRWEGEVPTLHAIMRKRERDLWDTTRAPWDRDPWDMISVNLAERITIKDGGFDVQSVPADLPFNADAVEISLKDKTILRAVLKDDEGNKRSSTLDLDEHLGNEEGYFKWGGKGVSKSAENFRYYTHNGLPYFAADLVNPGNRGRPYGTNVNLAERIVNNNGRLEVQYDY
;
A
#
# COMPACT_ATOMS: atom_id res chain seq x y z
N MET A 1 9.91 16.68 -18.22
CA MET A 1 11.32 17.04 -17.97
C MET A 1 11.96 16.02 -17.04
N SER A 2 13.28 15.80 -17.13
CA SER A 2 13.97 14.93 -16.16
C SER A 2 14.04 15.58 -14.77
N PHE A 3 14.03 14.76 -13.72
CA PHE A 3 14.23 15.24 -12.36
C PHE A 3 15.72 15.53 -12.13
N ASN A 4 16.10 16.78 -12.38
CA ASN A 4 17.48 17.26 -12.29
C ASN A 4 17.53 18.64 -11.59
N PRO A 5 18.69 19.11 -11.11
CA PRO A 5 18.83 20.37 -10.38
C PRO A 5 18.36 21.59 -11.17
N SER A 6 18.49 21.59 -12.50
CA SER A 6 18.12 22.74 -13.33
C SER A 6 16.62 23.01 -13.35
N ASN A 7 15.80 22.01 -13.03
CA ASN A 7 14.33 22.10 -12.99
C ASN A 7 13.78 22.40 -11.59
N VAL A 8 14.65 22.50 -10.58
CA VAL A 8 14.29 22.60 -9.17
C VAL A 8 14.92 23.86 -8.58
N HIS A 9 14.10 24.74 -8.01
CA HIS A 9 14.58 25.93 -7.31
C HIS A 9 14.95 25.63 -5.85
N LEU A 10 14.07 24.91 -5.16
CA LEU A 10 14.24 24.47 -3.78
C LEU A 10 13.64 23.07 -3.64
N ILE A 11 14.26 22.21 -2.84
CA ILE A 11 13.72 20.90 -2.52
C ILE A 11 14.16 20.48 -1.12
N GLU A 12 13.22 19.91 -0.38
CA GLU A 12 13.44 19.39 0.95
C GLU A 12 12.56 18.20 1.25
N VAL A 13 12.90 17.52 2.34
CA VAL A 13 12.11 16.43 2.88
C VAL A 13 11.49 16.90 4.18
N GLU A 14 10.18 16.76 4.29
CA GLU A 14 9.41 17.05 5.49
C GLU A 14 8.89 15.73 6.11
N ASN A 15 8.76 15.71 7.44
CA ASN A 15 8.16 14.61 8.19
C ASN A 15 8.73 13.20 7.89
N ASN A 16 9.98 13.11 7.43
CA ASN A 16 10.62 11.88 6.97
C ASN A 16 9.83 11.10 5.89
N ARG A 17 9.01 11.77 5.08
CA ARG A 17 8.26 11.10 4.00
C ARG A 17 7.85 12.02 2.84
N ASP A 18 7.64 13.29 3.10
CA ASP A 18 7.08 14.21 2.11
C ASP A 18 8.24 14.86 1.37
N LEU A 19 8.28 14.73 0.05
CA LEU A 19 9.20 15.48 -0.79
C LEU A 19 8.48 16.74 -1.26
N VAL A 20 9.00 17.89 -0.85
CA VAL A 20 8.43 19.20 -1.19
C VAL A 20 9.44 19.95 -2.03
N ALA A 21 8.99 20.50 -3.15
CA ALA A 21 9.86 21.28 -4.02
C ALA A 21 9.16 22.47 -4.65
N THR A 22 9.95 23.53 -4.86
CA THR A 22 9.62 24.60 -5.79
C THR A 22 10.21 24.24 -7.16
N LEU A 23 9.35 23.89 -8.11
CA LEU A 23 9.67 23.36 -9.43
C LEU A 23 9.45 24.43 -10.50
N LYS A 24 10.22 24.35 -11.58
CA LYS A 24 10.01 25.17 -12.78
C LYS A 24 8.81 24.66 -13.57
N ASP A 25 7.96 25.60 -13.95
CA ASP A 25 6.83 25.45 -14.86
C ASP A 25 7.11 26.31 -16.10
N GLU A 26 7.00 25.72 -17.29
CA GLU A 26 7.32 26.41 -18.55
C GLU A 26 6.35 27.55 -18.87
N GLU A 27 5.11 27.49 -18.37
CA GLU A 27 4.06 28.49 -18.64
C GLU A 27 3.86 29.46 -17.47
N LEU A 28 3.99 28.96 -16.24
CA LEU A 28 3.59 29.67 -15.01
C LEU A 28 4.78 30.06 -14.12
N GLY A 29 6.01 29.73 -14.51
CA GLY A 29 7.23 30.13 -13.82
C GLY A 29 7.65 29.16 -12.72
N LEU A 30 7.28 29.41 -11.47
CA LEU A 30 7.62 28.56 -10.33
C LEU A 30 6.35 28.07 -9.63
N ARG A 31 6.30 26.77 -9.33
CA ARG A 31 5.22 26.13 -8.58
C ARG A 31 5.76 25.32 -7.42
N ILE A 32 4.98 25.24 -6.35
CA ILE A 32 5.28 24.36 -5.23
C ILE A 32 4.48 23.08 -5.45
N ASP A 33 5.16 21.95 -5.36
CA ASP A 33 4.51 20.64 -5.37
C ASP A 33 5.03 19.75 -4.23
N ARG A 34 4.20 18.78 -3.85
CA ARG A 34 4.48 17.84 -2.76
C ARG A 34 4.04 16.44 -3.16
N ILE A 35 4.91 15.47 -2.91
CA ILE A 35 4.57 14.05 -2.98
C ILE A 35 4.84 13.37 -1.64
N ASP A 36 3.92 12.51 -1.22
CA ASP A 36 4.13 11.59 -0.11
C ASP A 36 4.86 10.35 -0.64
N LEU A 37 6.18 10.28 -0.41
CA LEU A 37 7.00 9.16 -0.86
C LEU A 37 6.57 7.85 -0.19
N ASN A 38 5.92 7.90 0.97
CA ASN A 38 5.49 6.70 1.70
C ASN A 38 4.42 5.90 0.94
N LYS A 39 3.76 6.50 -0.06
CA LYS A 39 2.79 5.83 -0.94
C LYS A 39 3.43 4.98 -2.03
N TYR A 40 4.67 5.31 -2.40
CA TYR A 40 5.37 4.73 -3.55
C TYR A 40 6.62 3.96 -3.15
N LEU A 41 7.17 4.23 -1.97
CA LEU A 41 8.34 3.56 -1.42
C LEU A 41 7.99 2.75 -0.17
N GLY A 42 8.48 1.51 -0.15
CA GLY A 42 8.53 0.67 1.04
C GLY A 42 9.96 0.27 1.39
N TYR A 43 10.14 -0.29 2.59
CA TYR A 43 11.43 -0.79 3.06
C TYR A 43 11.39 -2.31 3.26
N TYR A 44 12.01 -3.05 2.34
CA TYR A 44 12.01 -4.51 2.36
C TYR A 44 13.38 -5.04 2.00
N ASP A 45 13.83 -6.02 2.77
CA ASP A 45 15.08 -6.73 2.53
C ASP A 45 16.31 -5.83 2.51
N GLY A 46 16.35 -4.88 3.46
CA GLY A 46 17.49 -3.98 3.60
C GLY A 46 17.60 -2.94 2.48
N ALA A 47 16.55 -2.70 1.71
CA ALA A 47 16.55 -1.72 0.62
C ALA A 47 15.20 -1.02 0.46
N PHE A 48 15.23 0.16 -0.15
CA PHE A 48 14.04 0.80 -0.70
C PHE A 48 13.47 -0.04 -1.86
N LYS A 49 12.14 -0.12 -1.93
CA LYS A 49 11.42 -0.75 -3.03
C LYS A 49 10.33 0.19 -3.52
N TRP A 50 10.38 0.54 -4.80
CA TRP A 50 9.27 1.17 -5.51
C TRP A 50 8.05 0.26 -5.56
N ASP A 51 6.89 0.85 -5.80
CA ASP A 51 5.60 0.15 -5.86
C ASP A 51 5.32 -0.62 -4.55
N ARG A 52 5.85 -0.11 -3.44
CA ARG A 52 5.59 -0.52 -2.05
C ARG A 52 5.24 0.71 -1.22
N LYS A 53 4.83 0.53 0.03
CA LYS A 53 4.47 1.65 0.91
C LYS A 53 5.05 1.50 2.30
N GLY A 54 4.98 2.58 3.09
CA GLY A 54 5.22 2.51 4.53
C GLY A 54 6.69 2.46 4.95
N PHE A 55 7.64 2.89 4.11
CA PHE A 55 9.04 2.92 4.51
C PHE A 55 9.30 3.77 5.76
N SER A 56 8.51 4.84 5.97
CA SER A 56 8.74 5.81 7.06
C SER A 56 8.63 5.17 8.45
N GLU A 57 7.88 4.07 8.60
CA GLU A 57 7.78 3.30 9.86
C GLU A 57 9.12 2.77 10.35
N TYR A 58 10.05 2.53 9.42
CA TYR A 58 11.38 2.01 9.70
C TYR A 58 12.43 3.12 9.65
N CYS A 59 12.05 4.36 9.32
CA CYS A 59 12.96 5.46 9.06
C CYS A 59 13.14 6.34 10.30
N LYS A 60 14.39 6.47 10.76
CA LYS A 60 14.77 7.40 11.82
C LYS A 60 14.96 8.83 11.30
N SER A 61 15.59 8.97 10.15
CA SER A 61 15.81 10.26 9.50
C SER A 61 15.93 10.09 7.99
N LEU A 62 15.45 11.10 7.27
CA LEU A 62 15.42 11.12 5.81
C LEU A 62 15.97 12.45 5.30
N HIS A 63 16.86 12.38 4.31
CA HIS A 63 17.51 13.55 3.73
C HIS A 63 17.55 13.43 2.22
N PHE A 64 17.25 14.52 1.53
CA PHE A 64 17.47 14.64 0.10
C PHE A 64 18.86 15.22 -0.17
N ARG A 65 19.53 14.73 -1.20
CA ARG A 65 20.79 15.28 -1.71
C ARG A 65 20.91 15.06 -3.22
N TRP A 66 21.50 16.04 -3.89
CA TRP A 66 22.02 15.86 -5.24
C TRP A 66 23.38 15.15 -5.21
N GLU A 67 23.47 13.96 -5.80
CA GLU A 67 24.72 13.26 -6.09
C GLU A 67 25.11 13.55 -7.55
N GLY A 68 25.67 14.73 -7.78
CA GLY A 68 25.82 15.29 -9.11
C GLY A 68 24.46 15.70 -9.68
N GLU A 69 24.05 15.09 -10.79
CA GLU A 69 22.72 15.29 -11.39
C GLU A 69 21.66 14.32 -10.85
N VAL A 70 22.04 13.40 -9.94
CA VAL A 70 21.16 12.35 -9.43
C VAL A 70 20.43 12.83 -8.17
N PRO A 71 19.09 12.87 -8.16
CA PRO A 71 18.31 13.18 -6.97
C PRO A 71 18.26 11.97 -6.03
N THR A 72 19.12 11.95 -5.02
CA THR A 72 19.26 10.81 -4.10
C THR A 72 18.57 11.10 -2.76
N LEU A 73 17.76 10.15 -2.30
CA LEU A 73 17.19 10.14 -0.96
C LEU A 73 18.06 9.24 -0.08
N HIS A 74 18.58 9.76 1.03
CA HIS A 74 19.33 9.01 2.04
C HIS A 74 18.50 8.85 3.31
N ALA A 75 18.41 7.63 3.80
CA ALA A 75 17.61 7.29 4.97
C ALA A 75 18.42 6.49 5.98
N ILE A 76 18.19 6.77 7.26
CA ILE A 76 18.67 5.92 8.36
C ILE A 76 17.52 4.98 8.74
N MET A 77 17.65 3.70 8.42
CA MET A 77 16.59 2.69 8.46
C MET A 77 16.86 1.62 9.52
N ARG A 78 15.82 1.14 10.21
CA ARG A 78 15.94 0.13 11.25
C ARG A 78 16.28 -1.24 10.64
N LYS A 79 17.38 -1.85 11.08
CA LYS A 79 17.75 -3.24 10.77
C LYS A 79 16.66 -4.22 11.21
N ARG A 80 16.57 -5.36 10.51
CA ARG A 80 15.69 -6.45 10.94
C ARG A 80 16.18 -6.99 12.27
N GLU A 81 15.25 -7.41 13.12
CA GLU A 81 15.56 -8.01 14.42
C GLU A 81 16.51 -9.21 14.29
N ARG A 82 16.43 -9.95 13.17
CA ARG A 82 17.35 -11.03 12.81
C ARG A 82 18.82 -10.60 12.74
N ASP A 83 19.06 -9.41 12.22
CA ASP A 83 20.40 -8.88 11.98
C ASP A 83 21.00 -8.24 13.25
N LEU A 84 20.16 -8.03 14.28
CA LEU A 84 20.58 -7.47 15.57
C LEU A 84 21.21 -8.52 16.50
N TRP A 85 20.88 -9.81 16.31
CA TRP A 85 21.34 -10.89 17.19
C TRP A 85 22.51 -11.71 16.63
N ASP A 86 23.12 -11.29 15.53
CA ASP A 86 24.36 -11.89 15.06
C ASP A 86 25.49 -11.65 16.08
N THR A 87 25.72 -12.64 16.94
CA THR A 87 26.69 -12.60 18.04
C THR A 87 28.14 -12.65 17.57
N THR A 88 28.38 -12.86 16.26
CA THR A 88 29.72 -12.84 15.67
C THR A 88 30.21 -11.43 15.36
N ARG A 89 29.32 -10.43 15.36
CA ARG A 89 29.65 -9.02 15.11
C ARG A 89 30.17 -8.31 16.35
N ALA A 90 31.08 -7.36 16.13
CA ALA A 90 31.67 -6.58 17.21
C ALA A 90 30.60 -5.78 17.96
N PRO A 91 30.76 -5.49 19.27
CA PRO A 91 29.74 -4.81 20.08
C PRO A 91 29.29 -3.44 19.54
N TRP A 92 30.12 -2.74 18.75
CA TRP A 92 29.79 -1.48 18.09
C TRP A 92 29.06 -1.63 16.74
N ASP A 93 29.09 -2.82 16.12
CA ASP A 93 28.28 -3.15 14.92
C ASP A 93 26.81 -3.44 15.24
N ARG A 94 26.44 -3.35 16.53
CA ARG A 94 25.08 -3.50 17.05
C ARG A 94 24.20 -2.26 16.86
N ASP A 95 24.71 -1.22 16.19
CA ASP A 95 23.85 -0.08 15.80
C ASP A 95 22.67 -0.64 14.99
N PRO A 96 21.42 -0.54 15.49
CA PRO A 96 20.25 -1.12 14.84
C PRO A 96 19.83 -0.33 13.61
N TRP A 97 20.64 0.60 13.12
CA TRP A 97 20.33 1.46 11.98
C TRP A 97 21.32 1.25 10.83
N ASP A 98 20.81 1.20 9.61
CA ASP A 98 21.59 1.20 8.36
C ASP A 98 21.31 2.48 7.56
N MET A 99 22.34 3.00 6.89
CA MET A 99 22.18 4.10 5.94
C MET A 99 21.92 3.53 4.55
N ILE A 100 20.79 3.90 3.95
CA ILE A 100 20.32 3.37 2.67
C ILE A 100 19.95 4.52 1.77
N SER A 101 20.20 4.39 0.48
CA SER A 101 19.82 5.39 -0.51
C SER A 101 18.92 4.85 -1.61
N VAL A 102 18.17 5.75 -2.25
CA VAL A 102 17.41 5.47 -3.48
C VAL A 102 17.50 6.66 -4.41
N ASN A 103 17.65 6.40 -5.71
CA ASN A 103 17.61 7.40 -6.76
C ASN A 103 16.16 7.71 -7.13
N LEU A 104 15.70 8.93 -6.88
CA LEU A 104 14.32 9.34 -7.15
C LEU A 104 14.03 9.45 -8.66
N ALA A 105 15.03 9.72 -9.49
CA ALA A 105 14.87 9.82 -10.95
C ALA A 105 14.56 8.47 -11.61
N GLU A 106 14.65 7.35 -10.87
CA GLU A 106 14.20 6.04 -11.36
C GLU A 106 12.70 6.02 -11.67
N ARG A 107 11.89 6.79 -10.91
CA ARG A 107 10.43 6.77 -10.99
C ARG A 107 9.78 8.14 -10.90
N ILE A 108 10.52 9.22 -10.67
CA ILE A 108 9.96 10.56 -10.55
C ILE A 108 10.54 11.43 -11.66
N THR A 109 9.64 12.09 -12.39
CA THR A 109 9.98 13.13 -13.37
C THR A 109 9.29 14.44 -12.99
N ILE A 110 9.61 15.54 -13.68
CA ILE A 110 8.95 16.84 -13.47
C ILE A 110 8.15 17.17 -14.72
N LYS A 111 6.87 17.51 -14.56
CA LYS A 111 5.97 17.90 -15.65
C LYS A 111 5.07 19.04 -15.19
N ASP A 112 5.02 20.11 -15.97
CA ASP A 112 4.12 21.26 -15.76
C ASP A 112 4.17 21.80 -14.31
N GLY A 113 5.40 21.99 -13.80
CA GLY A 113 5.62 22.48 -12.43
C GLY A 113 5.28 21.50 -11.31
N GLY A 114 5.03 20.22 -11.61
CA GLY A 114 4.71 19.17 -10.64
C GLY A 114 5.59 17.92 -10.78
N PHE A 115 5.61 17.11 -9.74
CA PHE A 115 6.18 15.77 -9.75
C PHE A 115 5.23 14.81 -10.49
N ASP A 116 5.78 14.10 -11.45
CA ASP A 116 5.12 13.00 -12.15
C ASP A 116 5.76 11.69 -11.71
N VAL A 117 5.02 10.91 -10.91
CA VAL A 117 5.51 9.66 -10.32
C VAL A 117 5.08 8.48 -11.18
N GLN A 118 6.03 7.87 -11.88
CA GLN A 118 5.88 6.70 -12.75
C GLN A 118 5.93 5.39 -11.94
N SER A 119 5.29 5.38 -10.78
CA SER A 119 5.12 4.23 -9.89
C SER A 119 3.64 4.12 -9.56
N VAL A 120 3.11 2.90 -9.63
CA VAL A 120 1.74 2.66 -9.19
C VAL A 120 1.80 2.61 -7.67
N PRO A 121 0.99 3.41 -6.93
CA PRO A 121 0.88 3.22 -5.49
C PRO A 121 0.65 1.74 -5.22
N ALA A 122 1.38 1.18 -4.27
CA ALA A 122 1.35 -0.27 -4.08
C ALA A 122 -0.09 -0.74 -3.84
N ASP A 123 -0.66 -1.49 -4.79
CA ASP A 123 -1.88 -2.27 -4.60
C ASP A 123 -1.52 -3.48 -3.70
N LEU A 124 -1.06 -3.17 -2.48
CA LEU A 124 -0.96 -4.16 -1.45
C LEU A 124 -2.39 -4.56 -1.08
N PRO A 125 -2.70 -5.87 -1.05
CA PRO A 125 -3.99 -6.29 -0.60
C PRO A 125 -4.19 -5.82 0.84
N PHE A 126 -5.42 -5.45 1.19
CA PHE A 126 -5.71 -4.79 2.46
C PHE A 126 -5.18 -5.56 3.69
N ASN A 127 -5.04 -6.87 3.58
CA ASN A 127 -4.61 -7.75 4.67
C ASN A 127 -3.09 -7.77 4.91
N ALA A 128 -2.27 -7.16 4.05
CA ALA A 128 -0.81 -7.15 4.21
C ALA A 128 -0.38 -6.50 5.53
N ASP A 129 -1.05 -5.41 5.92
CA ASP A 129 -0.75 -4.62 7.11
C ASP A 129 -1.94 -4.52 8.08
N ALA A 130 -2.96 -5.37 7.89
CA ALA A 130 -4.12 -5.38 8.76
C ALA A 130 -3.77 -5.98 10.13
N VAL A 131 -4.13 -5.26 11.18
CA VAL A 131 -3.90 -5.69 12.58
C VAL A 131 -4.99 -6.65 13.04
N GLU A 132 -6.20 -6.48 12.54
CA GLU A 132 -7.36 -7.29 12.87
C GLU A 132 -8.27 -7.34 11.64
N ILE A 133 -8.78 -8.52 11.30
CA ILE A 133 -9.80 -8.70 10.26
C ILE A 133 -10.87 -9.61 10.83
N SER A 134 -12.13 -9.20 10.70
CA SER A 134 -13.28 -9.97 11.14
C SER A 134 -14.49 -9.73 10.23
N LEU A 135 -15.41 -10.69 10.26
CA LEU A 135 -16.69 -10.58 9.59
C LEU A 135 -17.78 -10.30 10.63
N LYS A 136 -18.62 -9.30 10.37
CA LYS A 136 -19.77 -8.92 11.19
C LYS A 136 -21.02 -8.96 10.33
N ASP A 137 -22.16 -9.26 10.96
CA ASP A 137 -23.49 -9.23 10.33
C ASP A 137 -23.54 -9.91 8.95
N LYS A 138 -22.87 -11.07 8.84
CA LYS A 138 -22.73 -11.92 7.64
C LYS A 138 -21.86 -11.35 6.52
N THR A 139 -21.99 -10.08 6.14
CA THR A 139 -21.31 -9.51 4.96
C THR A 139 -20.44 -8.30 5.27
N ILE A 140 -20.47 -7.76 6.49
CA ILE A 140 -19.68 -6.59 6.86
C ILE A 140 -18.26 -7.03 7.21
N LEU A 141 -17.33 -6.82 6.28
CA LEU A 141 -15.91 -6.97 6.54
C LEU A 141 -15.44 -5.80 7.40
N ARG A 142 -14.90 -6.08 8.58
CA ARG A 142 -14.26 -5.10 9.45
C ARG A 142 -12.77 -5.36 9.50
N ALA A 143 -11.97 -4.33 9.27
CA ALA A 143 -10.52 -4.39 9.43
C ALA A 143 -9.99 -3.22 10.24
N VAL A 144 -8.95 -3.47 11.02
CA VAL A 144 -8.10 -2.42 11.60
C VAL A 144 -6.86 -2.31 10.70
N LEU A 145 -6.80 -1.23 9.93
CA LEU A 145 -5.81 -0.97 8.90
C LEU A 145 -4.87 0.15 9.35
N LYS A 146 -3.65 0.17 8.83
CA LYS A 146 -2.76 1.32 9.00
C LYS A 146 -3.04 2.37 7.92
N ASP A 147 -3.07 3.63 8.30
CA ASP A 147 -3.02 4.77 7.38
C ASP A 147 -1.57 5.09 6.97
N ASP A 148 -1.37 6.04 6.06
CA ASP A 148 -0.06 6.38 5.50
C ASP A 148 0.87 7.06 6.55
N GLU A 149 0.31 7.42 7.72
CA GLU A 149 1.04 7.88 8.91
C GLU A 149 1.39 6.73 9.87
N GLY A 150 0.99 5.50 9.55
CA GLY A 150 1.15 4.33 10.41
C GLY A 150 0.13 4.25 11.55
N ASN A 151 -0.84 5.17 11.62
CA ASN A 151 -1.89 5.13 12.63
C ASN A 151 -2.91 4.05 12.30
N LYS A 152 -3.44 3.39 13.34
CA LYS A 152 -4.47 2.36 13.18
C LYS A 152 -5.85 3.01 13.00
N ARG A 153 -6.52 2.69 11.90
CA ARG A 153 -7.89 3.09 11.57
C ARG A 153 -8.79 1.87 11.52
N SER A 154 -9.96 1.94 12.16
CA SER A 154 -11.00 0.94 11.96
C SER A 154 -11.77 1.28 10.70
N SER A 155 -11.89 0.32 9.78
CA SER A 155 -12.65 0.47 8.55
C SER A 155 -13.60 -0.72 8.37
N THR A 156 -14.73 -0.47 7.70
CA THR A 156 -15.75 -1.47 7.40
C THR A 156 -16.15 -1.37 5.94
N LEU A 157 -16.40 -2.51 5.32
CA LEU A 157 -16.86 -2.65 3.95
C LEU A 157 -17.98 -3.68 3.90
N ASP A 158 -19.13 -3.31 3.36
CA ASP A 158 -20.22 -4.28 3.14
C ASP A 158 -19.96 -5.05 1.85
N LEU A 159 -19.61 -6.32 1.98
CA LEU A 159 -19.35 -7.19 0.84
C LEU A 159 -20.61 -7.41 -0.01
N ASP A 160 -21.81 -7.23 0.55
CA ASP A 160 -23.07 -7.41 -0.19
C ASP A 160 -23.27 -6.35 -1.27
N GLU A 161 -22.64 -5.18 -1.14
CA GLU A 161 -22.67 -4.11 -2.14
C GLU A 161 -21.69 -4.36 -3.30
N HIS A 162 -20.81 -5.36 -3.19
CA HIS A 162 -19.72 -5.60 -4.13
C HIS A 162 -19.65 -7.03 -4.67
N LEU A 163 -20.31 -7.98 -4.00
CA LEU A 163 -20.38 -9.39 -4.38
C LEU A 163 -21.81 -9.78 -4.72
N GLY A 164 -21.96 -10.44 -5.86
CA GLY A 164 -23.16 -11.17 -6.25
C GLY A 164 -22.92 -12.67 -6.32
N ASN A 165 -24.00 -13.41 -6.57
CA ASN A 165 -23.97 -14.82 -6.91
C ASN A 165 -24.26 -14.97 -8.41
N GLU A 166 -23.28 -15.47 -9.17
CA GLU A 166 -23.43 -15.86 -10.56
C GLU A 166 -23.31 -17.38 -10.66
N GLU A 167 -24.43 -18.06 -10.88
CA GLU A 167 -24.51 -19.52 -11.07
C GLU A 167 -23.81 -20.35 -9.97
N GLY A 168 -23.87 -19.89 -8.72
CA GLY A 168 -23.23 -20.57 -7.57
C GLY A 168 -21.80 -20.11 -7.28
N TYR A 169 -21.32 -19.05 -7.94
CA TYR A 169 -19.99 -18.48 -7.75
C TYR A 169 -20.06 -17.02 -7.30
N PHE A 170 -19.09 -16.60 -6.49
CA PHE A 170 -18.94 -15.17 -6.15
C PHE A 170 -18.55 -14.37 -7.40
N LYS A 171 -19.23 -13.25 -7.60
CA LYS A 171 -18.92 -12.29 -8.67
C LYS A 171 -18.67 -10.90 -8.12
N TRP A 172 -17.44 -10.41 -8.30
CA TRP A 172 -17.10 -9.00 -8.06
C TRP A 172 -17.89 -8.09 -8.99
N GLY A 173 -18.37 -6.97 -8.44
CA GLY A 173 -19.22 -6.01 -9.16
C GLY A 173 -20.68 -6.44 -9.28
N GLY A 174 -21.00 -7.67 -8.86
CA GLY A 174 -22.37 -8.05 -8.53
C GLY A 174 -22.85 -7.37 -7.23
N LYS A 175 -24.08 -7.67 -6.82
CA LYS A 175 -24.66 -7.20 -5.56
C LYS A 175 -25.62 -8.23 -4.97
N GLY A 176 -25.82 -8.18 -3.66
CA GLY A 176 -26.85 -8.93 -2.96
C GLY A 176 -26.57 -10.43 -2.87
N VAL A 177 -25.31 -10.84 -2.73
CA VAL A 177 -24.96 -12.26 -2.49
C VAL A 177 -25.70 -12.85 -1.28
N SER A 178 -25.97 -12.04 -0.25
CA SER A 178 -26.75 -12.37 0.94
C SER A 178 -28.16 -12.90 0.63
N LYS A 179 -28.72 -12.55 -0.52
CA LYS A 179 -30.08 -12.96 -0.95
C LYS A 179 -30.14 -14.41 -1.43
N SER A 180 -29.00 -15.00 -1.76
CA SER A 180 -28.92 -16.33 -2.39
C SER A 180 -27.79 -17.20 -1.84
N ALA A 181 -27.29 -16.86 -0.65
CA ALA A 181 -26.23 -17.59 0.02
C ALA A 181 -26.42 -17.63 1.54
N GLU A 182 -25.81 -18.62 2.17
CA GLU A 182 -25.84 -18.85 3.61
C GLU A 182 -24.48 -19.30 4.16
N ASN A 183 -24.35 -19.45 5.48
CA ASN A 183 -23.13 -19.92 6.15
C ASN A 183 -21.86 -19.11 5.85
N PHE A 184 -22.01 -17.78 5.80
CA PHE A 184 -20.92 -16.83 5.57
C PHE A 184 -19.80 -16.95 6.61
N ARG A 185 -18.57 -17.00 6.13
CA ARG A 185 -17.37 -17.12 6.96
C ARG A 185 -16.18 -16.42 6.34
N TYR A 186 -15.34 -15.88 7.21
CA TYR A 186 -14.01 -15.39 6.86
C TYR A 186 -12.96 -16.39 7.36
N TYR A 187 -11.93 -16.64 6.57
CA TYR A 187 -10.75 -17.39 7.01
C TYR A 187 -9.51 -16.97 6.22
N THR A 188 -8.34 -17.27 6.78
CA THR A 188 -7.06 -17.07 6.10
C THR A 188 -6.51 -18.41 5.64
N HIS A 189 -6.03 -18.50 4.40
CA HIS A 189 -5.32 -19.67 3.89
C HIS A 189 -4.04 -19.22 3.17
N ASN A 190 -2.88 -19.75 3.57
CA ASN A 190 -1.56 -19.34 3.07
C ASN A 190 -1.32 -17.82 3.08
N GLY A 191 -1.82 -17.14 4.12
CA GLY A 191 -1.68 -15.69 4.27
C GLY A 191 -2.67 -14.86 3.44
N LEU A 192 -3.54 -15.48 2.63
CA LEU A 192 -4.56 -14.79 1.84
C LEU A 192 -5.93 -14.80 2.54
N PRO A 193 -6.69 -13.67 2.50
CA PRO A 193 -7.99 -13.53 3.14
C PRO A 193 -9.12 -14.05 2.24
N TYR A 194 -9.83 -15.09 2.67
CA TYR A 194 -10.95 -15.65 1.94
C TYR A 194 -12.29 -15.32 2.60
N PHE A 195 -13.27 -14.99 1.76
CA PHE A 195 -14.68 -14.96 2.11
C PHE A 195 -15.38 -16.17 1.50
N ALA A 196 -16.13 -16.91 2.30
CA ALA A 196 -16.81 -18.12 1.85
C ALA A 196 -18.26 -18.15 2.32
N ALA A 197 -19.09 -18.82 1.53
CA ALA A 197 -20.49 -19.07 1.81
C ALA A 197 -20.98 -20.25 0.96
N ASP A 198 -22.15 -20.76 1.29
CA ASP A 198 -22.84 -21.75 0.50
C ASP A 198 -23.80 -21.02 -0.46
N LEU A 199 -23.51 -21.04 -1.77
CA LEU A 199 -24.25 -20.28 -2.78
C LEU A 199 -25.24 -21.18 -3.52
N VAL A 200 -26.46 -20.69 -3.74
CA VAL A 200 -27.48 -21.38 -4.52
C VAL A 200 -27.13 -21.35 -6.01
N ASN A 201 -27.07 -22.53 -6.65
CA ASN A 201 -26.94 -22.65 -8.10
C ASN A 201 -28.28 -23.08 -8.74
N PRO A 202 -28.87 -22.26 -9.64
CA PRO A 202 -30.10 -22.60 -10.36
C PRO A 202 -29.99 -23.89 -11.19
N GLY A 203 -28.83 -24.16 -11.79
CA GLY A 203 -28.56 -25.35 -12.59
C GLY A 203 -28.44 -26.65 -11.78
N ASN A 204 -28.22 -26.57 -10.46
CA ASN A 204 -28.07 -27.72 -9.58
C ASN A 204 -29.33 -27.96 -8.71
N ARG A 205 -30.52 -27.82 -9.30
CA ARG A 205 -31.82 -27.93 -8.60
C ARG A 205 -31.94 -27.04 -7.36
N GLY A 206 -31.19 -25.93 -7.31
CA GLY A 206 -31.17 -25.00 -6.19
C GLY A 206 -30.42 -25.48 -4.93
N ARG A 207 -29.59 -26.54 -5.01
CA ARG A 207 -28.79 -26.97 -3.86
C ARG A 207 -27.59 -26.03 -3.65
N PRO A 208 -27.40 -25.48 -2.43
CA PRO A 208 -26.21 -24.70 -2.10
C PRO A 208 -24.94 -25.54 -2.20
N TYR A 209 -23.84 -24.94 -2.67
CA TYR A 209 -22.50 -25.52 -2.58
C TYR A 209 -21.52 -24.50 -1.99
N GLY A 210 -20.62 -24.97 -1.13
CA GLY A 210 -19.64 -24.12 -0.46
C GLY A 210 -18.56 -23.64 -1.42
N THR A 211 -18.46 -22.33 -1.61
CA THR A 211 -17.43 -21.69 -2.42
C THR A 211 -16.75 -20.57 -1.66
N ASN A 212 -15.67 -20.03 -2.22
CA ASN A 212 -14.90 -18.94 -1.61
C ASN A 212 -14.40 -17.96 -2.69
N VAL A 213 -14.05 -16.76 -2.24
CA VAL A 213 -13.39 -15.73 -3.03
C VAL A 213 -12.25 -15.13 -2.22
N ASN A 214 -11.12 -14.88 -2.87
CA ASN A 214 -10.00 -14.21 -2.25
C ASN A 214 -10.25 -12.69 -2.23
N LEU A 215 -10.41 -12.13 -1.04
CA LEU A 215 -10.69 -10.70 -0.84
C LEU A 215 -9.51 -9.82 -1.27
N ALA A 216 -8.29 -10.34 -1.22
CA ALA A 216 -7.08 -9.64 -1.66
C ALA A 216 -7.03 -9.37 -3.16
N GLU A 217 -7.90 -10.02 -3.97
CA GLU A 217 -7.95 -9.79 -5.41
C GLU A 217 -8.46 -8.39 -5.78
N ARG A 218 -9.29 -7.79 -4.92
CA ARG A 218 -10.00 -6.55 -5.25
C ARG A 218 -10.07 -5.55 -4.10
N ILE A 219 -9.84 -5.97 -2.86
CA ILE A 219 -9.89 -5.08 -1.70
C ILE A 219 -8.50 -4.59 -1.35
N VAL A 220 -8.35 -3.28 -1.29
CA VAL A 220 -7.11 -2.60 -0.92
C VAL A 220 -7.29 -1.80 0.37
N ASN A 221 -6.18 -1.50 1.02
CA ASN A 221 -6.12 -0.51 2.09
C ASN A 221 -5.67 0.83 1.49
N ASN A 222 -6.62 1.75 1.31
CA ASN A 222 -6.38 3.12 0.91
C ASN A 222 -6.34 4.01 2.16
N ASN A 223 -5.14 4.35 2.64
CA ASN A 223 -4.92 5.26 3.78
C ASN A 223 -5.79 4.94 5.02
N GLY A 224 -5.84 3.67 5.42
CA GLY A 224 -6.63 3.19 6.56
C GLY A 224 -8.09 2.86 6.25
N ARG A 225 -8.50 2.91 4.97
CA ARG A 225 -9.86 2.61 4.51
C ARG A 225 -9.88 1.39 3.59
N LEU A 226 -10.84 0.49 3.81
CA LEU A 226 -11.16 -0.61 2.89
C LEU A 226 -11.84 -0.03 1.65
N GLU A 227 -11.28 -0.31 0.48
CA GLU A 227 -11.86 0.09 -0.81
C GLU A 227 -11.80 -1.07 -1.80
N VAL A 228 -12.80 -1.18 -2.67
CA VAL A 228 -12.83 -2.15 -3.77
C VAL A 228 -12.34 -1.49 -5.04
N GLN A 229 -11.36 -2.09 -5.70
CA GLN A 229 -10.89 -1.68 -7.01
C GLN A 229 -11.59 -2.49 -8.10
N TYR A 230 -12.14 -1.80 -9.10
CA TYR A 230 -12.70 -2.40 -10.31
C TYR A 230 -11.78 -2.09 -11.48
N ASP A 231 -11.48 -3.10 -12.31
CA ASP A 231 -10.80 -2.85 -13.58
C ASP A 231 -11.78 -2.11 -14.51
N TYR A 232 -11.31 -1.03 -15.13
CA TYR A 232 -12.05 -0.28 -16.16
C TYR A 232 -11.89 -0.91 -17.54
#